data_AF-A0A6J6VLT1-F1
#
_entry.id   AF-A0A6J6VLT1-F1
#
_cell.length_a   1.000
_cell.length_b   1.000
_cell.length_c   1.000
_cell.angle_alpha   90.00
_cell.angle_beta   90.00
_cell.angle_gamma   90.00
#
_symmetry.space_group_name_H-M   'P 1'
#
loop_
_entity.id
_entity.type
_entity.pdbx_description
1 polymer ?
#
loop_
_entity_poly.entity_id
_entity_poly.type
_entity_poly.pdbx_seq_one_letter_code
_entity_poly.pdbx_strand_id
1 'polypeptide(L)' 'MPISRVGQPADIAAMARFLIGSESTWITGQAINVDGGHSLRRGPDFSSVLSDVFGADGLRGVVQEG' A
#
# COMPACT_ATOMS: atom_id res chain seq x y z
N MET A 1 -1.92 -8.28 -8.08
CA MET A 1 -3.00 -7.92 -7.14
C MET A 1 -4.05 -9.03 -7.11
N PRO A 2 -4.55 -9.48 -5.94
CA PRO A 2 -5.57 -10.55 -5.88
C PRO A 2 -6.89 -10.19 -6.57
N ILE A 3 -7.30 -8.94 -6.47
CA ILE A 3 -8.36 -8.37 -7.32
C ILE A 3 -7.69 -7.73 -8.55
N SER A 4 -8.10 -8.16 -9.75
CA SER A 4 -7.49 -7.76 -11.04
C SER A 4 -7.97 -6.39 -11.55
N ARG A 5 -8.02 -5.36 -10.68
CA ARG A 5 -8.28 -3.96 -11.07
C ARG A 5 -7.55 -2.97 -10.16
N VAL A 6 -7.34 -1.76 -10.66
CA VAL A 6 -6.86 -0.64 -9.84
C VAL A 6 -8.00 -0.12 -8.96
N GLY A 7 -7.68 0.17 -7.70
CA GLY A 7 -8.61 0.80 -6.77
C GLY A 7 -9.03 2.19 -7.25
N GLN A 8 -10.27 2.56 -6.99
CA GLN A 8 -10.83 3.87 -7.28
C GLN A 8 -11.10 4.63 -5.98
N PRO A 9 -11.13 5.97 -6.00
CA PRO A 9 -11.48 6.75 -4.80
C PRO A 9 -12.80 6.31 -4.14
N ALA A 10 -13.76 5.83 -4.95
CA ALA A 10 -15.03 5.29 -4.47
C ALA A 10 -14.88 4.06 -3.55
N ASP A 11 -13.85 3.23 -3.73
CA ASP A 11 -13.60 2.07 -2.87
C ASP A 11 -13.25 2.51 -1.44
N ILE A 12 -12.45 3.57 -1.31
CA ILE A 12 -12.10 4.16 -0.01
C ILE A 12 -13.31 4.86 0.61
N ALA A 13 -14.06 5.63 -0.18
CA ALA A 13 -15.25 6.33 0.28
C ALA A 13 -16.32 5.37 0.83
N ALA A 14 -16.50 4.21 0.19
CA ALA A 14 -17.43 3.19 0.66
C ALA A 14 -17.03 2.64 2.05
N MET A 15 -15.74 2.33 2.26
CA MET A 15 -15.25 1.87 3.58
C MET A 15 -15.41 2.96 4.64
N ALA A 16 -15.06 4.21 4.33
CA ALA A 16 -15.22 5.33 5.25
C ALA A 16 -16.69 5.54 5.65
N ARG A 17 -17.61 5.51 4.68
CA ARG A 17 -19.06 5.60 4.93
C ARG A 17 -19.56 4.46 5.80
N PHE A 18 -19.06 3.25 5.61
CA PHE A 18 -19.39 2.10 6.45
C PHE A 18 -18.93 2.34 7.90
N LEU A 19 -17.67 2.75 8.09
CA LEU A 19 -17.08 2.95 9.42
C LEU A 19 -17.69 4.12 10.20
N ILE A 20 -18.21 5.15 9.53
CA ILE A 20 -18.92 6.27 10.18
C ILE A 20 -20.41 5.94 10.40
N GLY A 21 -20.93 4.91 9.74
CA GLY A 21 -22.33 4.52 9.79
C GLY A 21 -22.74 3.84 11.10
N SER A 22 -24.05 3.70 11.31
CA SER A 22 -24.59 3.00 12.49
C SER A 22 -24.25 1.50 12.49
N GLU A 23 -23.93 0.92 11.34
CA GLU A 23 -23.55 -0.49 11.23
C GLU A 23 -22.18 -0.84 11.86
N SER A 24 -21.35 0.14 12.20
CA SER A 24 -19.99 -0.06 12.74
C SER A 24 -19.85 0.24 14.24
N THR A 25 -20.96 0.40 14.98
CA THR A 25 -20.97 0.91 16.38
C THR A 25 -20.12 0.13 17.40
N TRP A 26 -19.70 -1.09 17.08
CA TRP A 26 -18.83 -1.92 17.92
C TRP A 26 -17.43 -2.17 17.32
N ILE A 27 -17.07 -1.46 16.26
CA ILE A 27 -15.79 -1.58 15.57
C ILE A 27 -14.90 -0.40 15.97
N THR A 28 -13.80 -0.71 16.67
CA THR A 28 -12.79 0.29 17.05
C THR A 28 -11.39 -0.33 17.09
N GLY A 29 -10.35 0.49 16.99
CA GLY A 29 -8.95 0.07 17.03
C GLY A 29 -8.48 -0.78 15.85
N GLN A 30 -9.23 -0.82 14.75
CA GLN A 30 -8.92 -1.64 13.58
C GLN A 30 -8.14 -0.88 12.51
N ALA A 31 -7.20 -1.56 11.87
CA ALA A 31 -6.59 -1.15 10.62
C ALA A 31 -7.10 -2.06 9.49
N ILE A 32 -7.91 -1.52 8.59
CA ILE A 32 -8.59 -2.29 7.54
C ILE A 32 -8.04 -1.89 6.18
N ASN A 33 -7.44 -2.84 5.47
CA ASN A 33 -6.91 -2.62 4.13
C ASN A 33 -8.04 -2.54 3.09
N VAL A 34 -7.97 -1.51 2.24
CA VAL A 34 -8.81 -1.36 1.04
C VAL A 34 -7.87 -1.29 -0.17
N ASP A 35 -7.19 -2.40 -0.45
CA ASP A 35 -6.03 -2.44 -1.35
C ASP A 35 -6.13 -3.54 -2.43
N GLY A 36 -7.32 -4.10 -2.62
CA GLY A 36 -7.52 -5.21 -3.56
C GLY A 36 -6.77 -6.50 -3.20
N GLY A 37 -6.30 -6.63 -1.95
CA GLY A 37 -5.50 -7.72 -1.42
C GLY A 37 -3.99 -7.55 -1.63
N HIS A 38 -3.51 -6.36 -1.95
CA HIS A 38 -2.08 -6.12 -2.21
C HIS A 38 -1.19 -6.51 -1.01
N SER A 39 -1.65 -6.21 0.21
CA SER A 39 -0.95 -6.52 1.46
C SER A 39 -0.85 -8.01 1.77
N LEU A 40 -1.59 -8.87 1.06
CA LEU A 40 -1.42 -10.34 1.15
C LEU A 40 -0.14 -10.83 0.44
N ARG A 41 0.54 -9.95 -0.31
CA ARG A 41 1.79 -10.25 -1.00
C ARG A 41 2.94 -9.42 -0.43
N ARG A 42 3.56 -8.59 -1.26
CA ARG A 42 4.69 -7.71 -0.92
C ARG A 42 4.45 -6.33 -1.49
N GLY A 43 5.18 -5.34 -0.99
CA GLY A 43 5.22 -4.00 -1.57
C GLY A 43 5.66 -4.00 -3.06
N PRO A 44 5.37 -2.91 -3.78
CA PRO A 44 5.86 -2.72 -5.15
C PRO A 44 7.39 -2.77 -5.20
N ASP A 45 7.93 -3.30 -6.30
CA ASP A 45 9.36 -3.26 -6.58
C ASP A 45 9.66 -2.05 -7.46
N PHE A 46 10.35 -1.05 -6.89
CA PHE A 46 10.75 0.17 -7.59
C PHE A 46 12.19 0.14 -8.12
N SER A 47 12.89 -1.00 -8.01
CA SER A 47 14.29 -1.11 -8.44
C SER A 47 14.51 -0.63 -9.87
N SER A 48 13.62 -1.00 -10.80
CA SER A 48 13.68 -0.56 -12.20
C SER A 48 13.56 0.95 -12.42
N VAL A 49 12.90 1.68 -11.53
CA VAL A 49 12.74 3.15 -11.64
C VAL A 49 13.89 3.86 -10.95
N LEU A 50 14.36 3.30 -9.84
CA LEU A 50 15.31 3.98 -8.96
C LEU A 50 16.77 3.58 -9.26
N SER A 51 17.01 2.48 -9.99
CA SER A 51 18.36 2.04 -10.35
C SER A 51 19.11 3.06 -11.17
N ASP A 52 18.41 3.79 -12.04
CA ASP A 52 19.02 4.81 -12.91
C ASP A 52 19.45 6.04 -12.11
N VAL A 53 18.81 6.29 -10.96
CA VAL A 53 19.11 7.43 -10.09
C VAL A 53 20.20 7.10 -9.08
N PHE A 54 20.15 5.91 -8.48
CA PHE A 54 20.96 5.57 -7.31
C PHE A 54 21.98 4.43 -7.55
N GLY A 55 21.90 3.73 -8.68
CA GLY A 55 22.68 2.52 -8.91
C GLY A 55 22.30 1.36 -7.97
N ALA A 56 22.81 0.17 -8.25
CA ALA A 56 22.49 -1.03 -7.46
C ALA A 56 22.95 -0.93 -5.99
N ASP A 57 24.11 -0.31 -5.74
CA ASP A 57 24.67 -0.18 -4.39
C ASP A 57 23.96 0.91 -3.59
N GLY A 58 23.56 2.02 -4.21
CA GLY A 58 22.72 3.03 -3.58
C GLY A 58 21.34 2.49 -3.18
N LEU A 59 20.72 1.63 -4.00
CA LEU A 59 19.46 0.95 -3.65
C LEU A 59 19.60 -0.04 -2.50
N ARG A 60 20.80 -0.62 -2.30
CA ARG A 60 21.11 -1.50 -1.16
C ARG A 60 21.47 -0.70 0.10
N GLY A 61 21.55 0.62 0.01
CA GLY A 61 21.97 1.49 1.11
C GLY A 61 23.46 1.40 1.43
N VAL A 62 24.29 0.97 0.47
CA VAL A 62 25.75 0.95 0.65
C VAL A 62 26.25 2.39 0.59
N VAL A 63 26.90 2.82 1.65
CA VAL A 63 27.56 4.13 1.74
C VAL A 63 29.06 3.90 1.56
N GLN A 64 29.71 4.64 0.65
CA GLN A 64 31.16 4.60 0.55
C GLN A 64 31.75 5.22 1.82
N GLU A 65 32.50 4.42 2.58
CA GLU A 65 33.39 4.96 3.61
C GLU A 65 34.53 5.71 2.90
N GLY A 66 34.72 6.97 3.28
CA GLY A 66 35.79 7.83 2.77
C GLY A 66 37.15 7.51 3.35
#